data_AF-A0A3D5MK88-F1
#
_entry.id   AF-A0A3D5MK88-F1
#
_cell.length_a   1.000
_cell.length_b   1.000
_cell.length_c   1.000
_cell.angle_alpha   90.00
_cell.angle_beta   90.00
_cell.angle_gamma   90.00
#
_symmetry.space_group_name_H-M   'P 1'
#
loop_
_entity.id
_entity.type
_entity.pdbx_description
1 polymer ?
#
loop_
_entity_poly.entity_id
_entity_poly.type
_entity_poly.pdbx_seq_one_letter_code
_entity_poly.pdbx_strand_id
1 'polypeptide(L)'
;MPVVVHPAALWEVHDDPRDFHAALDLQIRRHGENSYRLHRAIVVAGGLTDRTTLAAWRRGLKVPQTPASLKVLDIIEHRYQLEAGYLRSRLQRRRALSGLVPPEVQYAESRRLAWHLPDDFDERSAEEREEILAWVRSTILSGGTAYHRYHSTVSKHRFALRFDGSGPSELAAPAQLRTEMDALLRFKSATLTDIGYQRSGVWGAETAAQREEHLALLFGALAALPEDEVSGLGVPREDLTFALLVLPSVWDWYVKWRERRRGFFTGWESEMLLLGAAFSRSQTGWLRQSPWLAERLRPIPGIVAQEDIDRICEDWDGTCERVHRHALARSKEIERVARVHRDPFEPILPILEAASPVGEYRKITEEILRRMPEERR
;
A
#
# COMPACT_ATOMS: atom_id res chain seq x y z
N MET A 1 42.49 -44.55 6.66
CA MET A 1 41.78 -44.90 7.92
C MET A 1 40.36 -45.38 7.60
N PRO A 2 39.92 -46.49 8.22
CA PRO A 2 38.55 -47.00 8.06
C PRO A 2 37.52 -46.00 8.61
N VAL A 3 36.35 -45.93 7.97
CA VAL A 3 35.23 -45.12 8.46
C VAL A 3 34.53 -45.92 9.55
N VAL A 4 34.72 -45.53 10.80
CA VAL A 4 34.02 -46.11 11.96
C VAL A 4 32.56 -45.65 11.91
N VAL A 5 31.59 -46.55 12.02
CA VAL A 5 30.15 -46.23 11.89
C VAL A 5 29.68 -45.36 13.06
N HIS A 6 30.03 -45.72 14.30
CA HIS A 6 29.74 -44.94 15.52
C HIS A 6 31.05 -44.61 16.25
N PRO A 7 31.61 -43.40 16.08
CA PRO A 7 32.81 -43.01 16.82
C PRO A 7 32.46 -42.82 18.32
N ALA A 8 33.35 -43.28 19.21
CA ALA A 8 33.14 -43.12 20.66
C ALA A 8 33.18 -41.63 21.05
N ALA A 9 32.33 -41.25 22.01
CA ALA A 9 32.40 -39.92 22.61
C ALA A 9 33.63 -39.80 23.52
N LEU A 10 34.37 -38.71 23.38
CA LEU A 10 35.57 -38.42 24.17
C LEU A 10 35.25 -37.84 25.55
N TRP A 11 34.07 -37.25 25.73
CA TRP A 11 33.56 -36.72 27.00
C TRP A 11 32.03 -36.69 27.06
N GLU A 12 31.49 -36.55 28.27
CA GLU A 12 30.07 -36.35 28.53
C GLU A 12 29.67 -34.87 28.37
N VAL A 13 28.48 -34.62 27.81
CA VAL A 13 27.97 -33.27 27.59
C VAL A 13 27.17 -32.84 28.81
N HIS A 14 27.62 -31.76 29.47
CA HIS A 14 26.93 -31.19 30.63
C HIS A 14 26.12 -29.93 30.30
N ASP A 15 26.47 -29.24 29.21
CA ASP A 15 25.75 -28.07 28.69
C ASP A 15 25.51 -28.27 27.20
N ASP A 16 24.24 -28.27 26.81
CA ASP A 16 23.79 -28.61 25.46
C ASP A 16 23.31 -27.35 24.73
N PRO A 17 24.04 -26.87 23.71
CA PRO A 17 23.71 -25.65 23.00
C PRO A 17 22.34 -25.73 22.31
N ARG A 18 21.57 -24.64 22.41
CA ARG A 18 20.28 -24.50 21.73
C ARG A 18 20.41 -24.14 20.25
N ASP A 19 21.55 -23.59 19.84
CA ASP A 19 21.81 -23.20 18.46
C ASP A 19 22.39 -24.34 17.63
N PHE A 20 21.85 -24.57 16.42
CA PHE A 20 22.27 -25.64 15.52
C PHE A 20 23.79 -25.70 15.30
N HIS A 21 24.43 -24.56 14.99
CA HIS A 21 25.86 -24.55 14.68
C HIS A 21 26.72 -24.95 15.87
N ALA A 22 26.35 -24.49 17.07
CA ALA A 22 27.04 -24.79 18.32
C ALA A 22 26.84 -26.26 18.72
N ALA A 23 25.63 -26.80 18.56
CA ALA A 23 25.37 -28.22 18.82
C ALA A 23 26.07 -29.14 17.80
N LEU A 24 26.06 -28.78 16.51
CA LEU A 24 26.78 -29.54 15.49
C LEU A 24 28.30 -29.51 15.74
N ASP A 25 28.87 -28.35 16.06
CA ASP A 25 30.30 -28.23 16.35
C ASP A 25 30.69 -28.98 17.62
N LEU A 26 29.83 -28.94 18.65
CA LEU A 26 30.00 -29.71 19.89
C LEU A 26 30.08 -31.21 19.59
N GLN A 27 29.11 -31.79 18.87
CA GLN A 27 29.09 -33.23 18.59
C GLN A 27 30.29 -33.64 17.73
N ILE A 28 30.65 -32.85 16.71
CA ILE A 28 31.84 -33.14 15.89
C ILE A 28 33.12 -33.18 16.74
N ARG A 29 33.30 -32.22 17.66
CA ARG A 29 34.46 -32.18 18.55
C ARG A 29 34.43 -33.32 19.57
N ARG A 30 33.26 -33.60 20.14
CA ARG A 30 33.03 -34.68 21.12
C ARG A 30 33.46 -36.03 20.58
N HIS A 31 33.29 -36.27 19.29
CA HIS A 31 33.70 -37.52 18.64
C HIS A 31 35.09 -37.46 17.99
N GLY A 32 35.89 -36.41 18.28
CA GLY A 32 37.26 -36.27 17.75
C GLY A 32 37.32 -36.09 16.22
N GLU A 33 36.21 -35.67 15.62
CA GLU A 33 36.09 -35.50 14.18
C GLU A 33 36.33 -34.05 13.74
N ASN A 34 36.48 -33.88 12.44
CA ASN A 34 36.51 -32.58 11.79
C ASN A 34 35.64 -32.64 10.53
N SER A 35 35.39 -31.48 9.91
CA SER A 35 34.52 -31.40 8.72
C SER A 35 34.96 -32.31 7.57
N TYR A 36 36.25 -32.60 7.45
CA TYR A 36 36.78 -33.50 6.42
C TYR A 36 36.46 -34.97 6.71
N ARG A 37 36.68 -35.43 7.95
CA ARG A 37 36.34 -36.80 8.37
C ARG A 37 34.84 -37.04 8.33
N LEU A 38 34.04 -36.08 8.82
CA LEU A 38 32.59 -36.16 8.79
C LEU A 38 32.05 -36.18 7.36
N HIS A 39 32.56 -35.30 6.47
CA HIS A 39 32.19 -35.31 5.05
C HIS A 39 32.39 -36.68 4.40
N ARG A 40 33.57 -37.28 4.61
CA ARG A 40 33.88 -38.60 4.06
C ARG A 40 32.92 -39.68 4.59
N ALA A 41 32.55 -39.61 5.86
CA ALA A 41 31.59 -40.54 6.46
C ALA A 41 30.18 -40.37 5.88
N ILE A 42 29.73 -39.13 5.66
CA ILE A 42 28.42 -38.83 5.06
C ILE A 42 28.35 -39.32 3.61
N VAL A 43 29.40 -39.13 2.81
CA VAL A 43 29.46 -39.62 1.42
C VAL A 43 29.38 -41.15 1.37
N VAL A 44 30.08 -41.85 2.28
CA VAL A 44 30.02 -43.31 2.37
C VAL A 44 28.62 -43.80 2.79
N ALA A 45 27.89 -43.02 3.60
CA ALA A 45 26.51 -43.30 3.99
C ALA A 45 25.46 -42.85 2.95
N GLY A 46 25.88 -42.41 1.75
CA GLY A 46 24.98 -42.02 0.66
C GLY A 46 24.40 -40.60 0.78
N GLY A 47 24.93 -39.77 1.68
CA GLY A 47 24.51 -38.38 1.83
C GLY A 47 25.16 -37.44 0.81
N LEU A 48 24.39 -36.48 0.31
CA LEU A 48 24.85 -35.47 -0.66
C LEU A 48 25.17 -34.16 0.07
N THR A 49 26.43 -33.93 0.40
CA THR A 49 26.91 -32.68 0.99
C THR A 49 28.33 -32.37 0.52
N ASP A 50 28.68 -31.09 0.42
CA ASP A 50 30.05 -30.65 0.16
C ASP A 50 30.78 -30.30 1.48
N ARG A 51 32.10 -30.46 1.49
CA ARG A 51 32.98 -30.13 2.61
C ARG A 51 32.87 -28.67 3.02
N THR A 52 32.76 -27.75 2.05
CA THR A 52 32.63 -26.31 2.34
C THR A 52 31.30 -26.01 3.04
N THR A 53 30.26 -26.78 2.73
CA THR A 53 28.93 -26.66 3.33
C THR A 53 28.94 -27.08 4.80
N LEU A 54 29.54 -28.22 5.14
CA LEU A 54 29.69 -28.64 6.55
C LEU A 54 30.56 -27.67 7.36
N ALA A 55 31.60 -27.11 6.74
CA ALA A 55 32.44 -26.10 7.37
C ALA A 55 31.71 -24.76 7.58
N ALA A 56 30.76 -24.41 6.70
CA ALA A 56 29.89 -23.25 6.86
C ALA A 56 28.82 -23.48 7.95
N TRP A 57 28.25 -24.69 8.04
CA TRP A 57 27.28 -25.08 9.07
C TRP A 57 27.86 -25.00 10.48
N ARG A 58 29.07 -25.53 10.69
CA ARG A 58 29.77 -25.44 11.99
C ARG A 58 30.06 -24.01 12.44
N ARG A 59 30.26 -23.10 11.49
CA ARG A 59 30.55 -21.67 11.78
C ARG A 59 29.28 -20.80 11.87
N GLY A 60 28.10 -21.40 11.70
CA GLY A 60 26.84 -20.65 11.69
C GLY A 60 26.62 -19.78 10.44
N LEU A 61 27.45 -19.92 9.39
CA LEU A 61 27.34 -19.13 8.16
C LEU A 61 26.22 -19.61 7.23
N LYS A 62 25.84 -20.88 7.34
CA LYS A 62 24.74 -21.51 6.58
C LYS A 62 24.02 -22.49 7.50
N VAL A 63 22.77 -22.81 7.17
CA VAL A 63 22.02 -23.89 7.80
C VAL A 63 21.43 -24.82 6.74
N PRO A 64 21.21 -26.11 7.04
CA PRO A 64 20.47 -27.05 6.19
C PRO A 64 19.04 -26.53 5.93
N GLN A 65 18.60 -26.50 4.67
CA GLN A 65 17.30 -25.97 4.25
C GLN A 65 16.57 -26.80 3.19
N THR A 66 17.26 -27.74 2.54
CA THR A 66 16.68 -28.60 1.49
C THR A 66 16.44 -30.02 2.00
N PRO A 67 15.50 -30.79 1.41
CA PRO A 67 15.28 -32.19 1.76
C PRO A 67 16.57 -33.03 1.69
N ALA A 68 17.44 -32.76 0.73
CA ALA A 68 18.74 -33.42 0.61
C ALA A 68 19.67 -33.08 1.80
N SER A 69 19.73 -31.81 2.21
CA SER A 69 20.54 -31.39 3.37
C SER A 69 19.97 -31.84 4.71
N LEU A 70 18.65 -32.06 4.80
CA LEU A 70 18.01 -32.60 6.00
C LEU A 70 18.30 -34.09 6.16
N LYS A 71 18.31 -34.87 5.07
CA LYS A 71 18.77 -36.27 5.11
C LYS A 71 20.22 -36.40 5.60
N VAL A 72 21.05 -35.39 5.32
CA VAL A 72 22.42 -35.34 5.85
C VAL A 72 22.43 -35.18 7.37
N LEU A 73 21.47 -34.48 7.97
CA LEU A 73 21.34 -34.42 9.43
C LEU A 73 20.96 -35.77 10.03
N ASP A 74 20.02 -36.49 9.41
CA ASP A 74 19.62 -37.82 9.88
C ASP A 74 20.83 -38.78 9.91
N ILE A 75 21.71 -38.69 8.89
CA ILE A 75 22.97 -39.45 8.83
C ILE A 75 23.92 -39.06 9.98
N ILE A 76 24.03 -37.77 10.31
CA ILE A 76 24.90 -37.28 11.39
C ILE A 76 24.36 -37.71 12.75
N GLU A 77 23.05 -37.59 12.97
CA GLU A 77 22.38 -38.00 14.20
C GLU A 77 22.53 -39.50 14.43
N HIS A 78 22.32 -40.31 13.39
CA HIS A 78 22.53 -41.76 13.46
C HIS A 78 24.01 -42.10 13.76
N ARG A 79 24.96 -41.44 13.09
CA ARG A 79 26.40 -41.64 13.30
C ARG A 79 26.79 -41.40 14.76
N TYR A 80 26.34 -40.29 15.35
CA TYR A 80 26.69 -39.90 16.72
C TYR A 80 25.74 -40.46 17.79
N GLN A 81 24.80 -41.34 17.41
CA GLN A 81 23.81 -41.93 18.32
C GLN A 81 23.00 -40.87 19.09
N LEU A 82 22.63 -39.80 18.38
CA LEU A 82 21.78 -38.75 18.90
C LEU A 82 20.31 -39.15 18.75
N GLU A 83 19.45 -38.57 19.57
CA GLU A 83 18.00 -38.69 19.38
C GLU A 83 17.59 -38.19 18.00
N ALA A 84 16.63 -38.87 17.37
CA ALA A 84 16.14 -38.48 16.05
C ALA A 84 15.54 -37.06 16.12
N GLY A 85 16.02 -36.16 15.27
CA GLY A 85 15.63 -34.75 15.28
C GLY A 85 16.39 -33.88 16.29
N TYR A 86 17.44 -34.38 16.94
CA TYR A 86 18.27 -33.60 17.86
C TYR A 86 18.90 -32.36 17.19
N LEU A 87 19.53 -32.50 16.03
CA LEU A 87 20.08 -31.37 15.30
C LEU A 87 18.97 -30.58 14.60
N ARG A 88 17.94 -31.26 14.12
CA ARG A 88 16.78 -30.62 13.45
C ARG A 88 16.03 -29.66 14.37
N SER A 89 15.80 -30.03 15.63
CA SER A 89 15.11 -29.21 16.63
C SER A 89 15.86 -27.91 17.01
N ARG A 90 17.16 -27.85 16.70
CA ARG A 90 18.05 -26.70 16.97
C ARG A 90 18.26 -25.79 15.76
N LEU A 91 17.74 -26.15 14.59
CA LEU A 91 17.63 -25.23 13.47
C LEU A 91 16.66 -24.12 13.90
N GLN A 92 17.15 -22.89 14.08
CA GLN A 92 16.28 -21.76 14.43
C GLN A 92 15.13 -21.71 13.42
N ARG A 93 13.92 -21.91 13.96
CA ARG A 93 12.63 -21.89 13.25
C ARG A 93 12.58 -20.69 12.31
N ARG A 94 12.22 -20.89 11.04
CA ARG A 94 11.71 -19.80 10.20
C ARG A 94 11.04 -20.25 8.91
N ARG A 95 9.87 -19.64 8.70
CA ARG A 95 9.12 -19.43 7.46
C ARG A 95 8.70 -20.70 6.74
N ALA A 96 7.38 -20.81 6.54
CA ALA A 96 6.80 -21.62 5.48
C ALA A 96 7.59 -21.41 4.19
N LEU A 97 8.23 -22.48 3.73
CA LEU A 97 9.13 -22.47 2.58
C LEU A 97 8.34 -22.11 1.31
N SER A 98 9.00 -21.41 0.40
CA SER A 98 8.55 -21.31 -0.99
C SER A 98 8.38 -22.72 -1.57
N GLY A 99 7.13 -23.16 -1.75
CA GLY A 99 6.78 -24.50 -2.23
C GLY A 99 5.49 -25.09 -1.63
N LEU A 100 4.91 -24.45 -0.62
CA LEU A 100 3.71 -24.92 0.10
C LEU A 100 2.42 -24.18 -0.30
N VAL A 101 2.52 -23.19 -1.17
CA VAL A 101 1.38 -22.52 -1.80
C VAL A 101 0.99 -23.35 -3.03
N PRO A 102 -0.31 -23.64 -3.26
CA PRO A 102 -0.76 -24.43 -4.41
C PRO A 102 -0.17 -23.90 -5.74
N PRO A 103 0.19 -24.78 -6.69
CA PRO A 103 0.84 -24.40 -7.96
C PRO A 103 -0.01 -23.46 -8.83
N GLU A 104 -1.30 -23.33 -8.52
CA GLU A 104 -2.27 -22.46 -9.19
C GLU A 104 -2.10 -20.97 -8.85
N VAL A 105 -1.29 -20.63 -7.83
CA VAL A 105 -1.08 -19.23 -7.41
C VAL A 105 0.08 -18.59 -8.16
N GLN A 106 -0.14 -17.40 -8.74
CA GLN A 106 0.91 -16.65 -9.43
C GLN A 106 2.15 -16.46 -8.53
N TYR A 107 3.35 -16.63 -9.10
CA TYR A 107 4.63 -16.56 -8.39
C TYR A 107 4.79 -15.27 -7.56
N ALA A 108 4.27 -14.13 -8.05
CA ALA A 108 4.29 -12.86 -7.34
C ALA A 108 3.39 -12.84 -6.10
N GLU A 109 2.23 -13.51 -6.14
CA GLU A 109 1.30 -13.63 -5.01
C GLU A 109 1.83 -14.62 -3.96
N SER A 110 2.37 -15.76 -4.39
CA SER A 110 3.02 -16.75 -3.53
C SER A 110 4.18 -16.13 -2.72
N ARG A 111 4.99 -15.28 -3.37
CA ARG A 111 6.05 -14.53 -2.70
C ARG A 111 5.54 -13.54 -1.66
N ARG A 112 4.36 -12.94 -1.83
CA ARG A 112 3.78 -11.98 -0.87
C ARG A 112 3.12 -12.72 0.29
N LEU A 113 2.38 -13.80 0.02
CA LEU A 113 1.77 -14.66 1.02
C LEU A 113 2.81 -15.18 2.03
N ALA A 114 3.97 -15.64 1.54
CA ALA A 114 5.03 -16.19 2.38
C ALA A 114 5.58 -15.24 3.47
N TRP A 115 5.33 -13.93 3.38
CA TRP A 115 5.72 -12.97 4.44
C TRP A 115 4.72 -12.90 5.59
N HIS A 116 3.50 -13.37 5.38
CA HIS A 116 2.36 -13.18 6.26
C HIS A 116 1.77 -14.49 6.78
N LEU A 117 2.30 -15.64 6.34
CA LEU A 117 1.91 -16.95 6.85
C LEU A 117 2.58 -17.23 8.21
N PRO A 118 1.86 -17.86 9.15
CA PRO A 118 2.44 -18.38 10.40
C PRO A 118 3.59 -19.36 10.15
N ASP A 119 4.54 -19.42 11.10
CA ASP A 119 5.68 -20.33 11.01
C ASP A 119 5.29 -21.83 11.10
N ASP A 120 4.10 -22.14 11.63
CA ASP A 120 3.53 -23.48 11.78
C ASP A 120 2.50 -23.82 10.69
N PHE A 121 2.37 -22.98 9.66
CA PHE A 121 1.37 -23.13 8.59
C PHE A 121 1.38 -24.52 7.96
N ASP A 122 2.56 -25.14 7.85
CA ASP A 122 2.77 -26.45 7.23
C ASP A 122 2.43 -27.64 8.13
N GLU A 123 2.14 -27.38 9.40
CA GLU A 123 1.76 -28.38 10.41
C GLU A 123 0.25 -28.35 10.68
N ARG A 124 -0.46 -27.31 10.23
CA ARG A 124 -1.90 -27.13 10.42
C ARG A 124 -2.74 -28.01 9.51
N SER A 125 -4.01 -28.22 9.84
CA SER A 125 -4.95 -28.94 8.97
C SER A 125 -5.17 -28.20 7.64
N ALA A 126 -5.66 -28.91 6.61
CA ALA A 126 -5.96 -28.29 5.32
C ALA A 126 -7.01 -27.17 5.43
N GLU A 127 -8.00 -27.36 6.30
CA GLU A 127 -9.07 -26.38 6.58
C GLU A 127 -8.51 -25.10 7.24
N GLU A 128 -7.68 -25.24 8.26
CA GLU A 128 -7.02 -24.09 8.90
C GLU A 128 -6.06 -23.36 7.95
N ARG A 129 -5.35 -24.10 7.08
CA ARG A 129 -4.49 -23.49 6.06
C ARG A 129 -5.29 -22.67 5.06
N GLU A 130 -6.44 -23.18 4.63
CA GLU A 130 -7.34 -22.46 3.72
C GLU A 130 -7.92 -21.21 4.38
N GLU A 131 -8.33 -21.30 5.65
CA GLU A 131 -8.81 -20.17 6.43
C GLU A 131 -7.74 -19.08 6.59
N ILE A 132 -6.51 -19.46 6.93
CA ILE A 132 -5.37 -18.53 7.06
C ILE A 132 -5.05 -17.87 5.71
N LEU A 133 -5.03 -18.65 4.62
CA LEU A 133 -4.80 -18.10 3.28
C LEU A 133 -5.92 -17.13 2.87
N ALA A 134 -7.17 -17.45 3.16
CA ALA A 134 -8.32 -16.60 2.88
C ALA A 134 -8.26 -15.30 3.71
N TRP A 135 -7.87 -15.38 4.97
CA TRP A 135 -7.69 -14.22 5.83
C TRP A 135 -6.54 -13.32 5.38
N VAL A 136 -5.36 -13.88 5.06
CA VAL A 136 -4.21 -13.11 4.57
C VAL A 136 -4.53 -12.46 3.22
N ARG A 137 -5.19 -13.20 2.31
CA ARG A 137 -5.63 -12.65 1.02
C ARG A 137 -6.59 -11.48 1.23
N SER A 138 -7.66 -11.68 2.00
CA SER A 138 -8.71 -10.66 2.17
C SER A 138 -8.23 -9.45 2.96
N THR A 139 -7.47 -9.65 4.04
CA THR A 139 -7.11 -8.60 5.01
C THR A 139 -5.80 -7.90 4.66
N ILE A 140 -4.77 -8.65 4.26
CA ILE A 140 -3.41 -8.13 4.08
C ILE A 140 -3.10 -7.84 2.61
N LEU A 141 -3.38 -8.77 1.69
CA LEU A 141 -2.95 -8.65 0.29
C LEU A 141 -3.92 -7.88 -0.60
N SER A 142 -5.22 -8.04 -0.39
CA SER A 142 -6.26 -7.26 -1.08
C SER A 142 -6.40 -5.84 -0.52
N GLY A 143 -5.75 -5.59 0.63
CA GLY A 143 -6.14 -4.58 1.60
C GLY A 143 -7.57 -4.82 2.08
N GLY A 144 -7.76 -5.11 3.37
CA GLY A 144 -9.00 -5.55 4.02
C GLY A 144 -10.30 -4.79 3.77
N THR A 145 -10.26 -3.71 2.99
CA THR A 145 -11.36 -2.78 2.81
C THR A 145 -11.82 -2.70 1.36
N ALA A 146 -13.12 -2.43 1.16
CA ALA A 146 -13.66 -2.07 -0.14
C ALA A 146 -12.91 -0.88 -0.77
N TYR A 147 -12.36 0.01 0.07
CA TYR A 147 -11.51 1.13 -0.34
C TYR A 147 -10.17 0.70 -0.98
N HIS A 148 -9.47 -0.32 -0.45
CA HIS A 148 -8.22 -0.82 -1.05
C HIS A 148 -8.47 -1.55 -2.37
N ARG A 149 -9.54 -2.36 -2.44
CA ARG A 149 -9.96 -2.99 -3.69
C ARG A 149 -10.30 -1.93 -4.75
N TYR A 150 -11.06 -0.90 -4.39
CA TYR A 150 -11.30 0.25 -5.24
C TYR A 150 -9.99 0.95 -5.65
N HIS A 151 -9.11 1.29 -4.71
CA HIS A 151 -7.86 1.99 -5.01
C HIS A 151 -6.94 1.17 -5.93
N SER A 152 -6.86 -0.16 -5.75
CA SER A 152 -6.09 -1.06 -6.60
C SER A 152 -6.66 -1.20 -8.02
N THR A 153 -7.98 -1.01 -8.18
CA THR A 153 -8.67 -1.06 -9.47
C THR A 153 -8.63 0.30 -10.15
N VAL A 154 -8.86 1.39 -9.42
CA VAL A 154 -8.85 2.76 -9.93
C VAL A 154 -7.45 3.29 -10.22
N SER A 155 -6.42 2.81 -9.53
CA SER A 155 -5.02 3.11 -9.90
C SER A 155 -4.66 2.62 -11.32
N LYS A 156 -5.47 1.73 -11.92
CA LYS A 156 -5.25 1.22 -13.28
C LYS A 156 -5.83 2.13 -14.37
N HIS A 157 -6.80 3.00 -14.04
CA HIS A 157 -7.46 3.87 -15.02
C HIS A 157 -7.17 5.33 -14.68
N ARG A 158 -6.15 5.88 -15.35
CA ARG A 158 -5.75 7.27 -15.19
C ARG A 158 -6.73 8.16 -15.93
N PHE A 159 -7.51 8.94 -15.20
CA PHE A 159 -8.46 9.91 -15.77
C PHE A 159 -8.22 11.35 -15.27
N ALA A 160 -7.37 11.52 -14.25
CA ALA A 160 -7.01 12.84 -13.77
C ALA A 160 -6.35 13.65 -14.90
N LEU A 161 -6.84 14.87 -15.13
CA LEU A 161 -6.20 15.78 -16.07
C LEU A 161 -4.84 16.25 -15.54
N ARG A 162 -3.96 16.69 -16.43
CA ARG A 162 -2.63 17.16 -16.12
C ARG A 162 -2.50 18.63 -16.48
N PHE A 163 -2.42 19.48 -15.45
CA PHE A 163 -2.28 20.92 -15.61
C PHE A 163 -0.86 21.35 -15.96
N ASP A 164 0.14 20.57 -15.53
CA ASP A 164 1.55 20.73 -15.90
C ASP A 164 1.84 20.51 -17.40
N GLY A 165 0.85 20.06 -18.19
CA GLY A 165 0.98 19.77 -19.62
C GLY A 165 1.84 18.53 -19.91
N SER A 166 2.26 17.79 -18.89
CA SER A 166 3.04 16.56 -19.07
C SER A 166 2.14 15.34 -19.26
N GLY A 167 2.70 14.25 -19.79
CA GLY A 167 1.98 13.00 -20.02
C GLY A 167 1.23 12.91 -21.35
N PRO A 168 0.34 11.92 -21.52
CA PRO A 168 -0.42 11.70 -22.75
C PRO A 168 -1.31 12.90 -23.08
N SER A 169 -1.45 13.24 -24.37
CA SER A 169 -2.30 14.35 -24.85
C SER A 169 -3.76 14.21 -24.38
N GLU A 170 -4.24 12.98 -24.27
CA GLU A 170 -5.57 12.63 -23.76
C GLU A 170 -5.76 13.00 -22.27
N LEU A 171 -4.69 13.15 -21.49
CA LEU A 171 -4.78 13.59 -20.09
C LEU A 171 -4.36 15.04 -19.91
N ALA A 172 -3.80 15.71 -20.93
CA ALA A 172 -3.39 17.10 -20.82
C ALA A 172 -4.61 18.02 -20.66
N ALA A 173 -4.67 18.79 -19.57
CA ALA A 173 -5.75 19.77 -19.37
C ALA A 173 -5.76 20.78 -20.54
N PRO A 174 -6.92 21.19 -21.09
CA PRO A 174 -7.01 22.19 -22.15
C PRO A 174 -6.35 23.51 -21.77
N ALA A 175 -5.85 24.26 -22.76
CA ALA A 175 -5.07 25.48 -22.51
C ALA A 175 -5.82 26.49 -21.64
N GLN A 176 -7.11 26.68 -21.89
CA GLN A 176 -7.96 27.60 -21.15
C GLN A 176 -8.11 27.14 -19.70
N LEU A 177 -8.40 25.87 -19.47
CA LEU A 177 -8.53 25.31 -18.13
C LEU A 177 -7.21 25.38 -17.34
N ARG A 178 -6.05 25.22 -18.02
CA ARG A 178 -4.73 25.45 -17.41
C ARG A 178 -4.55 26.90 -16.97
N THR A 179 -4.90 27.86 -17.82
CA THR A 179 -4.84 29.28 -17.46
C THR A 179 -5.70 29.61 -16.24
N GLU A 180 -6.90 29.03 -16.14
CA GLU A 180 -7.75 29.19 -14.97
C GLU A 180 -7.12 28.56 -13.71
N MET A 181 -6.51 27.39 -13.83
CA MET A 181 -5.79 26.74 -12.73
C MET A 181 -4.58 27.56 -12.27
N ASP A 182 -3.78 28.09 -13.20
CA ASP A 182 -2.64 28.96 -12.92
C ASP A 182 -3.09 30.24 -12.17
N ALA A 183 -4.23 30.81 -12.58
CA ALA A 183 -4.81 31.97 -11.91
C ALA A 183 -5.25 31.64 -10.47
N LEU A 184 -5.85 30.46 -10.24
CA LEU A 184 -6.20 29.99 -8.90
C LEU A 184 -4.95 29.76 -8.04
N LEU A 185 -3.91 29.11 -8.57
CA LEU A 185 -2.65 28.86 -7.87
C LEU A 185 -1.94 30.17 -7.52
N ARG A 186 -1.87 31.11 -8.46
CA ARG A 186 -1.37 32.46 -8.20
C ARG A 186 -2.15 33.11 -7.06
N PHE A 187 -3.49 33.10 -7.15
CA PHE A 187 -4.33 33.64 -6.10
C PHE A 187 -4.06 32.97 -4.75
N LYS A 188 -3.98 31.64 -4.65
CA LYS A 188 -3.84 30.93 -3.36
C LYS A 188 -2.42 30.83 -2.81
N SER A 189 -1.39 30.96 -3.64
CA SER A 189 -0.01 30.67 -3.25
C SER A 189 0.94 31.87 -3.32
N ALA A 190 0.56 32.98 -3.98
CA ALA A 190 1.40 34.18 -4.02
C ALA A 190 1.67 34.75 -2.62
N THR A 191 2.87 35.28 -2.39
CA THR A 191 3.23 35.90 -1.10
C THR A 191 2.29 37.06 -0.74
N LEU A 192 2.00 37.91 -1.72
CA LEU A 192 1.07 39.03 -1.59
C LEU A 192 -0.15 38.78 -2.48
N THR A 193 -1.31 39.25 -2.02
CA THR A 193 -2.56 39.14 -2.80
C THR A 193 -2.56 40.21 -3.88
N ASP A 194 -3.00 39.87 -5.09
CA ASP A 194 -3.12 40.82 -6.20
C ASP A 194 -4.11 41.96 -5.85
N ILE A 195 -3.89 43.15 -6.41
CA ILE A 195 -4.75 44.31 -6.17
C ILE A 195 -6.18 44.00 -6.61
N GLY A 196 -7.17 44.37 -5.79
CA GLY A 196 -8.59 44.11 -6.06
C GLY A 196 -9.07 42.74 -5.57
N TYR A 197 -8.16 41.86 -5.18
CA TYR A 197 -8.49 40.59 -4.56
C TYR A 197 -8.34 40.64 -3.04
N GLN A 198 -9.23 39.95 -2.35
CA GLN A 198 -9.11 39.61 -0.93
C GLN A 198 -8.96 38.10 -0.80
N ARG A 199 -8.06 37.66 0.08
CA ARG A 199 -7.73 36.25 0.24
C ARG A 199 -7.73 35.83 1.69
N SER A 200 -8.33 34.68 1.95
CA SER A 200 -8.23 33.97 3.22
C SER A 200 -7.31 32.75 3.06
N GLY A 201 -6.28 32.69 3.91
CA GLY A 201 -5.27 31.64 3.92
C GLY A 201 -4.31 31.69 2.73
N VAL A 202 -3.16 31.04 2.88
CA VAL A 202 -2.17 30.85 1.81
C VAL A 202 -1.88 29.36 1.72
N TRP A 203 -1.88 28.83 0.51
CA TRP A 203 -1.46 27.45 0.27
C TRP A 203 0.07 27.37 0.21
N GLY A 204 0.64 26.46 1.00
CA GLY A 204 2.02 26.03 0.79
C GLY A 204 2.13 25.11 -0.43
N ALA A 205 3.36 24.78 -0.84
CA ALA A 205 3.61 23.95 -2.03
C ALA A 205 2.86 22.61 -1.99
N GLU A 206 2.89 21.91 -0.85
CA GLU A 206 2.20 20.63 -0.68
C GLU A 206 0.68 20.77 -0.78
N THR A 207 0.11 21.78 -0.13
CA THR A 207 -1.33 22.05 -0.21
C THR A 207 -1.74 22.41 -1.64
N ALA A 208 -0.95 23.21 -2.33
CA ALA A 208 -1.20 23.57 -3.72
C ALA A 208 -1.21 22.33 -4.63
N ALA A 209 -0.17 21.49 -4.53
CA ALA A 209 -0.07 20.25 -5.30
C ALA A 209 -1.24 19.29 -5.01
N GLN A 210 -1.63 19.14 -3.74
CA GLN A 210 -2.79 18.34 -3.36
C GLN A 210 -4.08 18.89 -3.97
N ARG A 211 -4.34 20.20 -3.86
CA ARG A 211 -5.56 20.80 -4.43
C ARG A 211 -5.59 20.73 -5.95
N GLU A 212 -4.45 20.83 -6.60
CA GLU A 212 -4.30 20.60 -8.03
C GLU A 212 -4.70 19.17 -8.41
N GLU A 213 -4.19 18.15 -7.71
CA GLU A 213 -4.54 16.76 -7.96
C GLU A 213 -6.05 16.49 -7.76
N HIS A 214 -6.63 17.09 -6.72
CA HIS A 214 -8.06 16.98 -6.44
C HIS A 214 -8.92 17.55 -7.58
N LEU A 215 -8.54 18.74 -8.08
CA LEU A 215 -9.24 19.39 -9.19
C LEU A 215 -9.02 18.65 -10.51
N ALA A 216 -7.81 18.13 -10.73
CA ALA A 216 -7.47 17.28 -11.87
C ALA A 216 -8.37 16.03 -11.94
N LEU A 217 -8.63 15.39 -10.80
CA LEU A 217 -9.57 14.28 -10.71
C LEU A 217 -11.01 14.72 -11.00
N LEU A 218 -11.44 15.87 -10.49
CA LEU A 218 -12.80 16.36 -10.74
C LEU A 218 -13.02 16.66 -12.23
N PHE A 219 -12.15 17.45 -12.85
CA PHE A 219 -12.27 17.77 -14.27
C PHE A 219 -12.03 16.56 -15.17
N GLY A 220 -11.17 15.63 -14.75
CA GLY A 220 -11.00 14.34 -15.40
C GLY A 220 -12.29 13.53 -15.45
N ALA A 221 -13.04 13.49 -14.34
CA ALA A 221 -14.33 12.81 -14.28
C ALA A 221 -15.38 13.51 -15.16
N LEU A 222 -15.38 14.85 -15.22
CA LEU A 222 -16.27 15.58 -16.13
C LEU A 222 -15.96 15.29 -17.60
N ALA A 223 -14.67 15.21 -17.96
CA ALA A 223 -14.22 15.01 -19.33
C ALA A 223 -14.40 13.57 -19.85
N ALA A 224 -14.24 12.58 -18.97
CA ALA A 224 -14.31 11.18 -19.35
C ALA A 224 -15.69 10.80 -19.90
N LEU A 225 -15.72 9.86 -20.86
CA LEU A 225 -16.94 9.49 -21.58
C LEU A 225 -17.85 8.61 -20.71
N PRO A 226 -19.19 8.68 -20.88
CA PRO A 226 -20.10 7.82 -20.14
C PRO A 226 -19.91 6.32 -20.42
N GLU A 227 -19.47 5.98 -21.63
CA GLU A 227 -19.28 4.59 -22.07
C GLU A 227 -17.89 4.02 -21.77
N ASP A 228 -16.95 4.87 -21.31
CA ASP A 228 -15.62 4.41 -20.95
C ASP A 228 -15.62 3.81 -19.53
N GLU A 229 -14.47 3.25 -19.14
CA GLU A 229 -14.26 2.62 -17.84
C GLU A 229 -14.27 3.60 -16.66
N VAL A 230 -14.13 4.90 -16.93
CA VAL A 230 -14.30 5.98 -15.94
C VAL A 230 -15.79 6.30 -15.76
N SER A 231 -16.58 6.11 -16.82
CA SER A 231 -18.01 6.40 -16.90
C SER A 231 -18.30 7.82 -16.45
N GLY A 232 -17.57 8.76 -17.03
CA GLY A 232 -17.62 10.19 -16.70
C GLY A 232 -18.85 10.89 -17.26
N LEU A 233 -18.83 12.22 -17.22
CA LEU A 233 -19.96 13.03 -17.71
C LEU A 233 -19.94 13.22 -19.24
N GLY A 234 -18.77 13.15 -19.87
CA GLY A 234 -18.59 13.36 -21.30
C GLY A 234 -18.60 14.82 -21.74
N VAL A 235 -18.21 15.75 -20.87
CA VAL A 235 -18.10 17.18 -21.23
C VAL A 235 -16.96 17.36 -22.23
N PRO A 236 -17.20 18.01 -23.39
CA PRO A 236 -16.14 18.35 -24.33
C PRO A 236 -15.02 19.10 -23.62
N ARG A 237 -13.77 18.78 -23.95
CA ARG A 237 -12.61 19.28 -23.19
C ARG A 237 -12.54 20.81 -23.25
N GLU A 238 -12.81 21.37 -24.42
CA GLU A 238 -12.89 22.79 -24.71
C GLU A 238 -13.96 23.52 -23.87
N ASP A 239 -14.96 22.81 -23.36
CA ASP A 239 -16.05 23.38 -22.56
C ASP A 239 -15.81 23.26 -21.05
N LEU A 240 -14.70 22.62 -20.64
CA LEU A 240 -14.29 22.57 -19.25
C LEU A 240 -13.82 23.95 -18.77
N THR A 241 -14.42 24.41 -17.67
CA THR A 241 -14.06 25.66 -17.01
C THR A 241 -14.36 25.58 -15.51
N PHE A 242 -13.59 26.30 -14.70
CA PHE A 242 -13.82 26.52 -13.28
C PHE A 242 -15.17 27.21 -13.00
N ALA A 243 -15.78 27.90 -13.97
CA ALA A 243 -17.14 28.40 -13.83
C ALA A 243 -18.16 27.28 -13.56
N LEU A 244 -17.91 26.04 -14.00
CA LEU A 244 -18.78 24.90 -13.68
C LEU A 244 -18.92 24.68 -12.16
N LEU A 245 -17.91 25.08 -11.38
CA LEU A 245 -17.91 24.89 -9.93
C LEU A 245 -18.83 25.86 -9.19
N VAL A 246 -19.42 26.86 -9.87
CA VAL A 246 -20.48 27.69 -9.28
C VAL A 246 -21.87 27.05 -9.35
N LEU A 247 -22.01 25.89 -10.01
CA LEU A 247 -23.28 25.18 -10.14
C LEU A 247 -23.41 24.06 -9.09
N PRO A 248 -24.47 24.06 -8.25
CA PRO A 248 -24.78 22.95 -7.35
C PRO A 248 -24.94 21.59 -8.04
N SER A 249 -25.46 21.58 -9.27
CA SER A 249 -25.68 20.35 -10.06
C SER A 249 -24.38 19.60 -10.36
N VAL A 250 -23.29 20.33 -10.61
CA VAL A 250 -21.95 19.75 -10.88
C VAL A 250 -21.42 19.05 -9.63
N TRP A 251 -21.56 19.67 -8.46
CA TRP A 251 -21.14 19.07 -7.19
C TRP A 251 -21.96 17.83 -6.83
N ASP A 252 -23.29 17.91 -6.95
CA ASP A 252 -24.17 16.77 -6.68
C ASP A 252 -23.93 15.62 -7.67
N TRP A 253 -23.66 15.92 -8.93
CA TRP A 253 -23.25 14.92 -9.91
C TRP A 253 -21.93 14.26 -9.50
N TYR A 254 -20.90 15.04 -9.19
CA TYR A 254 -19.55 14.52 -8.89
C TYR A 254 -19.55 13.61 -7.66
N VAL A 255 -20.26 14.02 -6.61
CA VAL A 255 -20.41 13.25 -5.37
C VAL A 255 -21.14 11.93 -5.63
N LYS A 256 -22.27 11.96 -6.35
CA LYS A 256 -23.00 10.74 -6.72
C LYS A 256 -22.21 9.84 -7.66
N TRP A 257 -21.44 10.41 -8.58
CA TRP A 257 -20.57 9.66 -9.48
C TRP A 257 -19.48 8.92 -8.70
N ARG A 258 -18.82 9.60 -7.75
CA ARG A 258 -17.84 8.99 -6.83
C ARG A 258 -18.47 7.86 -6.01
N GLU A 259 -19.68 8.07 -5.50
CA GLU A 259 -20.42 7.04 -4.78
C GLU A 259 -20.72 5.83 -5.66
N ARG A 260 -21.26 6.01 -6.87
CA ARG A 260 -21.55 4.90 -7.78
C ARG A 260 -20.29 4.12 -8.16
N ARG A 261 -19.19 4.83 -8.41
CA ARG A 261 -17.90 4.22 -8.80
C ARG A 261 -17.28 3.42 -7.66
N ARG A 262 -17.46 3.87 -6.41
CA ARG A 262 -16.82 3.26 -5.23
C ARG A 262 -17.75 2.37 -4.41
N GLY A 263 -19.07 2.56 -4.51
CA GLY A 263 -20.13 1.93 -3.73
C GLY A 263 -20.45 2.59 -2.38
N PHE A 264 -19.80 3.71 -2.02
CA PHE A 264 -20.00 4.43 -0.74
C PHE A 264 -19.35 5.81 -0.73
N PHE A 265 -19.71 6.66 0.24
CA PHE A 265 -19.08 7.96 0.54
C PHE A 265 -17.88 7.86 1.51
N THR A 266 -16.91 8.77 1.40
CA THR A 266 -15.81 8.96 2.37
C THR A 266 -15.65 10.43 2.71
N GLY A 267 -14.75 10.74 3.64
CA GLY A 267 -14.39 12.14 3.97
C GLY A 267 -13.92 12.96 2.76
N TRP A 268 -13.42 12.32 1.70
CA TRP A 268 -12.95 13.00 0.50
C TRP A 268 -14.04 13.86 -0.16
N GLU A 269 -15.25 13.33 -0.28
CA GLU A 269 -16.34 14.06 -0.93
C GLU A 269 -16.76 15.27 -0.08
N SER A 270 -16.71 15.16 1.26
CA SER A 270 -16.88 16.32 2.14
C SER A 270 -15.77 17.36 1.94
N GLU A 271 -14.51 16.94 1.92
CA GLU A 271 -13.38 17.84 1.70
C GLU A 271 -13.46 18.58 0.36
N MET A 272 -13.90 17.90 -0.71
CA MET A 272 -14.11 18.51 -2.02
C MET A 272 -15.21 19.57 -1.99
N LEU A 273 -16.32 19.32 -1.30
CA LEU A 273 -17.38 20.32 -1.14
C LEU A 273 -16.91 21.50 -0.28
N LEU A 274 -16.15 21.25 0.79
CA LEU A 274 -15.55 22.33 1.59
C LEU A 274 -14.57 23.17 0.76
N LEU A 275 -13.85 22.57 -0.19
CA LEU A 275 -13.04 23.30 -1.16
C LEU A 275 -13.91 24.18 -2.07
N GLY A 276 -15.01 23.64 -2.61
CA GLY A 276 -15.99 24.42 -3.38
C GLY A 276 -16.60 25.58 -2.59
N ALA A 277 -16.95 25.35 -1.33
CA ALA A 277 -17.44 26.38 -0.42
C ALA A 277 -16.36 27.46 -0.17
N ALA A 278 -15.09 27.08 -0.04
CA ALA A 278 -14.00 28.03 0.14
C ALA A 278 -13.78 28.90 -1.11
N PHE A 279 -13.98 28.35 -2.31
CA PHE A 279 -13.86 29.11 -3.56
C PHE A 279 -15.01 30.09 -3.81
N SER A 280 -16.20 29.78 -3.31
CA SER A 280 -17.41 30.59 -3.45
C SER A 280 -17.67 31.52 -2.26
N ARG A 281 -16.81 31.50 -1.23
CA ARG A 281 -16.96 32.27 0.01
C ARG A 281 -17.06 33.78 -0.26
N SER A 282 -17.91 34.44 0.51
CA SER A 282 -18.01 35.90 0.51
C SER A 282 -16.67 36.60 0.71
N GLN A 283 -16.43 37.64 -0.09
CA GLN A 283 -15.25 38.51 -0.13
C GLN A 283 -13.94 37.80 -0.53
N THR A 284 -13.70 36.57 -0.09
CA THR A 284 -12.38 35.93 -0.13
C THR A 284 -12.30 34.68 -1.02
N GLY A 285 -13.43 34.25 -1.57
CA GLY A 285 -13.51 33.16 -2.52
C GLY A 285 -12.97 33.56 -3.88
N TRP A 286 -12.12 32.72 -4.48
CA TRP A 286 -11.53 33.01 -5.78
C TRP A 286 -12.56 33.02 -6.92
N LEU A 287 -13.45 32.03 -6.98
CA LEU A 287 -14.53 31.98 -7.98
C LEU A 287 -15.42 33.22 -7.85
N ARG A 288 -15.78 33.60 -6.62
CA ARG A 288 -16.63 34.79 -6.37
C ARG A 288 -16.00 36.07 -6.91
N GLN A 289 -14.67 36.19 -6.86
CA GLN A 289 -13.92 37.34 -7.35
C GLN A 289 -13.50 37.22 -8.82
N SER A 290 -13.91 36.15 -9.52
CA SER A 290 -13.50 35.85 -10.91
C SER A 290 -14.72 35.70 -11.83
N PRO A 291 -15.59 36.73 -11.98
CA PRO A 291 -16.79 36.66 -12.82
C PRO A 291 -16.48 36.47 -14.32
N TRP A 292 -15.27 36.82 -14.75
CA TRP A 292 -14.78 36.60 -16.12
C TRP A 292 -14.82 35.13 -16.55
N LEU A 293 -14.85 34.18 -15.60
CA LEU A 293 -15.01 32.76 -15.89
C LEU A 293 -16.36 32.44 -16.56
N ALA A 294 -17.40 33.26 -16.32
CA ALA A 294 -18.75 33.02 -16.86
C ALA A 294 -18.79 33.00 -18.40
N GLU A 295 -17.93 33.76 -19.06
CA GLU A 295 -17.85 33.86 -20.54
C GLU A 295 -17.58 32.51 -21.21
N ARG A 296 -16.97 31.58 -20.47
CA ARG A 296 -16.61 30.24 -20.92
C ARG A 296 -17.72 29.21 -20.77
N LEU A 297 -18.77 29.50 -20.03
CA LEU A 297 -19.85 28.54 -19.82
C LEU A 297 -20.54 28.19 -21.14
N ARG A 298 -20.82 26.90 -21.29
CA ARG A 298 -21.57 26.32 -22.40
C ARG A 298 -22.63 25.37 -21.84
N PRO A 299 -23.79 25.22 -22.51
CA PRO A 299 -24.80 24.26 -22.10
C PRO A 299 -24.22 22.84 -22.07
N ILE A 300 -24.49 22.12 -20.98
CA ILE A 300 -24.08 20.72 -20.80
C ILE A 300 -25.36 19.90 -20.55
N PRO A 301 -25.74 19.00 -21.46
CA PRO A 301 -26.96 18.22 -21.34
C PRO A 301 -27.13 17.57 -19.96
N GLY A 302 -28.25 17.87 -19.29
CA GLY A 302 -28.60 17.30 -17.98
C GLY A 302 -27.87 17.89 -16.77
N ILE A 303 -26.94 18.83 -16.96
CA ILE A 303 -26.15 19.44 -15.85
C ILE A 303 -26.23 20.97 -15.84
N VAL A 304 -26.10 21.61 -17.01
CA VAL A 304 -26.12 23.07 -17.18
C VAL A 304 -27.07 23.42 -18.31
N ALA A 305 -28.21 24.04 -17.99
CA ALA A 305 -29.14 24.57 -18.99
C ALA A 305 -28.72 25.97 -19.46
N GLN A 306 -29.22 26.42 -20.61
CA GLN A 306 -28.94 27.79 -21.08
C GLN A 306 -29.50 28.83 -20.10
N GLU A 307 -30.67 28.56 -19.52
CA GLU A 307 -31.28 29.43 -18.52
C GLU A 307 -30.44 29.52 -17.24
N ASP A 308 -29.65 28.49 -16.91
CA ASP A 308 -28.71 28.56 -15.79
C ASP A 308 -27.55 29.50 -16.12
N ILE A 309 -27.02 29.45 -17.35
CA ILE A 309 -25.93 30.32 -17.81
C ILE A 309 -26.38 31.78 -17.79
N ASP A 310 -27.57 32.06 -18.31
CA ASP A 310 -28.11 33.42 -18.34
C ASP A 310 -28.21 34.00 -16.91
N ARG A 311 -28.74 33.22 -15.96
CA ARG A 311 -28.80 33.61 -14.54
C ARG A 311 -27.43 33.79 -13.89
N ILE A 312 -26.44 32.97 -14.27
CA ILE A 312 -25.07 33.07 -13.75
C ILE A 312 -24.41 34.36 -14.25
N CYS A 313 -24.61 34.71 -15.51
CA CYS A 313 -24.11 35.93 -16.12
C CYS A 313 -24.79 37.18 -15.53
N GLU A 314 -26.09 37.11 -15.24
CA GLU A 314 -26.85 38.19 -14.60
C GLU A 314 -26.45 38.42 -13.13
N ASP A 315 -26.27 37.33 -12.36
CA ASP A 315 -26.00 37.38 -10.92
C ASP A 315 -24.95 36.35 -10.49
N TRP A 316 -23.68 36.65 -10.82
CA TRP A 316 -22.54 35.82 -10.42
C TRP A 316 -22.41 35.72 -8.89
N ASP A 317 -22.62 36.84 -8.19
CA ASP A 317 -22.42 36.94 -6.75
C ASP A 317 -23.44 36.10 -5.97
N GLY A 318 -24.72 36.18 -6.35
CA GLY A 318 -25.78 35.37 -5.78
C GLY A 318 -25.68 33.90 -6.19
N THR A 319 -25.15 33.60 -7.38
CA THR A 319 -24.82 32.21 -7.76
C THR A 319 -23.75 31.62 -6.84
N CYS A 320 -22.67 32.36 -6.59
CA CYS A 320 -21.63 31.95 -5.64
C CYS A 320 -22.20 31.71 -4.24
N GLU A 321 -23.11 32.59 -3.77
CA GLU A 321 -23.78 32.40 -2.48
C GLU A 321 -24.65 31.14 -2.43
N ARG A 322 -25.36 30.82 -3.52
CA ARG A 322 -26.16 29.58 -3.62
C ARG A 322 -25.28 28.34 -3.54
N VAL A 323 -24.20 28.27 -4.31
CA VAL A 323 -23.30 27.10 -4.28
C VAL A 323 -22.54 27.01 -2.96
N HIS A 324 -22.19 28.13 -2.34
CA HIS A 324 -21.54 28.16 -1.03
C HIS A 324 -22.40 27.48 0.04
N ARG A 325 -23.67 27.88 0.14
CA ARG A 325 -24.63 27.28 1.08
C ARG A 325 -24.90 25.81 0.76
N HIS A 326 -25.07 25.49 -0.54
CA HIS A 326 -25.27 24.11 -0.99
C HIS A 326 -24.11 23.21 -0.58
N ALA A 327 -22.88 23.62 -0.87
CA ALA A 327 -21.69 22.83 -0.59
C ALA A 327 -21.50 22.58 0.92
N LEU A 328 -21.73 23.60 1.76
CA LEU A 328 -21.67 23.44 3.22
C LEU A 328 -22.76 22.50 3.75
N ALA A 329 -23.99 22.61 3.24
CA ALA A 329 -25.08 21.72 3.65
C ALA A 329 -24.80 20.27 3.22
N ARG A 330 -24.42 20.08 1.95
CA ARG A 330 -24.13 18.75 1.39
C ARG A 330 -22.92 18.09 2.04
N SER A 331 -21.88 18.85 2.39
CA SER A 331 -20.71 18.35 3.12
C SER A 331 -21.12 17.70 4.44
N LYS A 332 -21.98 18.36 5.22
CA LYS A 332 -22.51 17.81 6.49
C LYS A 332 -23.38 16.58 6.29
N GLU A 333 -24.15 16.51 5.22
CA GLU A 333 -24.93 15.32 4.90
C GLU A 333 -24.04 14.12 4.58
N ILE A 334 -23.00 14.34 3.76
CA ILE A 334 -22.02 13.31 3.41
C ILE A 334 -21.25 12.85 4.63
N GLU A 335 -20.80 13.76 5.50
CA GLU A 335 -20.08 13.39 6.73
C GLU A 335 -20.85 12.41 7.61
N ARG A 336 -22.18 12.52 7.65
CA ARG A 336 -23.04 11.61 8.43
C ARG A 336 -23.12 10.20 7.86
N VAL A 337 -22.94 10.05 6.55
CA VAL A 337 -23.05 8.77 5.84
C VAL A 337 -21.71 8.23 5.34
N ALA A 338 -20.65 9.05 5.44
CA ALA A 338 -19.32 8.71 5.03
C ALA A 338 -18.79 7.56 5.88
N ARG A 339 -18.28 6.53 5.23
CA ARG A 339 -17.59 5.44 5.91
C ARG A 339 -16.17 5.88 6.23
N VAL A 340 -15.82 5.84 7.52
CA VAL A 340 -14.44 5.99 7.97
C VAL A 340 -13.71 4.72 7.55
N HIS A 341 -12.95 4.79 6.46
CA HIS A 341 -12.38 3.60 5.84
C HIS A 341 -10.95 3.28 6.28
N ARG A 342 -10.41 4.06 7.22
CA ARG A 342 -9.19 3.77 7.96
C ARG A 342 -9.26 4.47 9.29
N ASP A 343 -9.10 3.72 10.36
CA ASP A 343 -8.21 4.22 11.39
C ASP A 343 -6.78 4.01 10.85
N PRO A 344 -6.02 5.08 10.53
CA PRO A 344 -4.62 4.94 10.11
C PRO A 344 -3.78 4.22 11.17
N PHE A 345 -4.27 4.16 12.41
CA PHE A 345 -3.69 3.42 13.51
C PHE A 345 -4.15 1.96 13.56
N GLU A 346 -5.21 1.52 12.86
CA GLU A 346 -5.69 0.13 12.88
C GLU A 346 -4.58 -0.92 12.67
N PRO A 347 -3.65 -0.75 11.69
CA PRO A 347 -2.57 -1.71 11.50
C PRO A 347 -1.53 -1.72 12.63
N ILE A 348 -1.51 -0.68 13.47
CA ILE A 348 -0.60 -0.52 14.60
C ILE A 348 -1.31 -0.52 15.96
N LEU A 349 -2.65 -0.67 16.01
CA LEU A 349 -3.41 -0.81 17.25
C LEU A 349 -2.87 -1.95 18.12
N PRO A 350 -2.51 -3.13 17.59
CA PRO A 350 -1.89 -4.18 18.40
C PRO A 350 -0.58 -3.76 19.09
N ILE A 351 0.15 -2.80 18.53
CA ILE A 351 1.35 -2.22 19.13
C ILE A 351 0.94 -1.17 20.17
N LEU A 352 0.01 -0.28 19.83
CA LEU A 352 -0.44 0.81 20.69
C LEU A 352 -1.18 0.33 21.93
N GLU A 353 -1.91 -0.79 21.82
CA GLU A 353 -2.69 -1.41 22.89
C GLU A 353 -1.88 -2.43 23.72
N ALA A 354 -0.63 -2.72 23.32
CA ALA A 354 0.22 -3.62 24.08
C ALA A 354 0.60 -3.03 25.44
N ALA A 355 0.91 -3.90 26.41
CA ALA A 355 1.38 -3.46 27.74
C ALA A 355 2.67 -2.61 27.67
N SER A 356 3.45 -2.75 26.59
CA SER A 356 4.59 -1.89 26.29
C SER A 356 4.66 -1.59 24.78
N PRO A 357 4.01 -0.52 24.31
CA PRO A 357 3.99 -0.18 22.89
C PRO A 357 5.38 0.08 22.31
N VAL A 358 6.25 0.72 23.09
CA VAL A 358 7.65 0.95 22.72
C VAL A 358 8.42 -0.36 22.62
N GLY A 359 8.14 -1.33 23.50
CA GLY A 359 8.73 -2.66 23.45
C GLY A 359 8.31 -3.44 22.20
N GLU A 360 7.01 -3.42 21.85
CA GLU A 360 6.51 -4.06 20.63
C GLU A 360 7.04 -3.39 19.36
N TYR A 361 7.11 -2.05 19.33
CA TYR A 361 7.68 -1.32 18.21
C TYR A 361 9.17 -1.62 18.03
N ARG A 362 9.92 -1.78 19.12
CA ARG A 362 11.35 -2.14 19.10
C ARG A 362 11.60 -3.49 18.43
N LYS A 363 10.71 -4.48 18.61
CA LYS A 363 10.82 -5.79 17.94
C LYS A 363 10.85 -5.67 16.41
N ILE A 364 10.13 -4.69 15.85
CA ILE A 364 10.16 -4.40 14.40
C ILE A 364 11.55 -3.94 13.99
N THR A 365 12.15 -3.01 14.74
CA THR A 365 13.50 -2.50 14.44
C THR A 365 14.57 -3.58 14.60
N GLU A 366 14.44 -4.46 15.59
CA GLU A 366 15.32 -5.61 15.80
C GLU A 366 15.21 -6.61 14.64
N GLU A 367 14.00 -6.83 14.12
CA GLU A 367 13.77 -7.71 12.98
C GLU A 367 14.28 -7.10 11.67
N ILE A 368 14.20 -5.77 11.50
CA ILE A 368 14.81 -5.05 10.37
C ILE A 368 16.34 -5.22 10.40
N LEU A 369 16.97 -4.98 11.56
CA LEU A 369 18.42 -5.14 11.73
C LEU A 369 18.85 -6.59 11.47
N ARG A 370 18.09 -7.56 11.98
CA ARG A 370 18.33 -8.99 11.74
C ARG A 370 18.20 -9.39 10.27
N ARG A 371 17.35 -8.68 9.51
CA ARG A 371 17.08 -8.96 8.09
C ARG A 371 17.84 -8.04 7.13
N MET A 372 18.63 -7.09 7.64
CA MET A 372 19.37 -6.14 6.84
C MET A 372 20.45 -6.90 6.03
N PRO A 373 20.45 -6.84 4.69
CA PRO A 373 21.45 -7.55 3.90
C PRO A 373 22.84 -6.92 4.12
N GLU A 374 23.86 -7.75 4.32
CA GLU A 374 25.25 -7.30 4.41
C GLU A 374 25.70 -6.70 3.06
N GLU A 375 26.39 -5.56 3.11
CA GLU A 375 26.93 -4.82 1.94
C GLU A 375 27.91 -5.64 1.06
N ARG A 376 28.29 -6.84 1.48
CA ARG A 376 29.10 -7.76 0.67
C ARG A 376 28.21 -8.79 -0.03
N ARG A 377 27.48 -8.35 -1.04
CA ARG A 377 26.93 -9.21 -2.10
C ARG A 377 27.13 -8.59 -3.47
#